data_AF-A0A6L7CKR8-F1
#
_entry.id   AF-A0A6L7CKR8-F1
#
_cell.length_a   1.000
_cell.length_b   1.000
_cell.length_c   1.000
_cell.angle_alpha   90.00
_cell.angle_beta   90.00
_cell.angle_gamma   90.00
#
_symmetry.space_group_name_H-M   'P 1'
#
loop_
_entity.id
_entity.type
_entity.pdbx_description
1 polymer ?
#
loop_
_entity_poly.entity_id
_entity_poly.type
_entity_poly.pdbx_seq_one_letter_code
_entity_poly.pdbx_strand_id
1 'polypeptide(L)'
;QQLGRTRSQQEYQQALWYSASAESLALSALSLSLKNEKRVHLTQPWASGPRFFPLPQGQIAVTLRDAQACFNLNALAQPTTASRPLAVQQLIALISRLDVPAYRAELIAESLWEFIDEDRSVQTRLGREDSEYLARSVPFYAANQPLADISEMRVVQGMDDGLYQKLKPLVCALPMTRQQININTLDVTQSVLLEALFDPWLSPVQALSLI
;
A
#
# COMPACT_ATOMS: atom_id res chain seq x y z
N GLN A 1 16.79 -7.87 40.07
CA GLN A 1 16.27 -8.25 38.72
C GLN A 1 14.77 -7.94 38.56
N GLN A 2 13.88 -8.27 39.52
CA GLN A 2 12.44 -7.98 39.39
C GLN A 2 12.08 -6.49 39.24
N LEU A 3 12.72 -5.59 40.01
CA LEU A 3 12.47 -4.13 39.93
C LEU A 3 12.79 -3.52 38.55
N GLY A 4 13.80 -4.04 37.84
CA GLY A 4 14.16 -3.55 36.51
C GLY A 4 13.10 -3.89 35.46
N ARG A 5 12.57 -5.13 35.50
CA ARG A 5 11.50 -5.57 34.59
C ARG A 5 10.21 -4.78 34.80
N THR A 6 9.82 -4.56 36.05
CA THR A 6 8.62 -3.76 36.37
C THR A 6 8.72 -2.36 35.80
N ARG A 7 9.88 -1.70 35.96
CA ARG A 7 10.14 -0.38 35.40
C ARG A 7 10.05 -0.38 33.87
N SER A 8 10.74 -1.30 33.19
CA SER A 8 10.69 -1.37 31.72
C SER A 8 9.29 -1.67 31.18
N GLN A 9 8.50 -2.48 31.88
CA GLN A 9 7.11 -2.75 31.51
C GLN A 9 6.22 -1.52 31.67
N GLN A 10 6.40 -0.75 32.76
CA GLN A 10 5.70 0.51 32.97
C GLN A 10 6.10 1.55 31.90
N GLU A 11 7.39 1.68 31.59
CA GLU A 11 7.90 2.59 30.56
C GLU A 11 7.35 2.20 29.16
N TYR A 12 7.27 0.91 28.84
CA TYR A 12 6.66 0.45 27.59
C TYR A 12 5.15 0.76 27.52
N GLN A 13 4.40 0.52 28.59
CA GLN A 13 2.99 0.90 28.66
C GLN A 13 2.82 2.42 28.48
N GLN A 14 3.70 3.21 29.10
CA GLN A 14 3.73 4.65 28.95
C GLN A 14 4.02 5.07 27.50
N ALA A 15 4.91 4.36 26.80
CA ALA A 15 5.17 4.57 25.38
C ALA A 15 3.95 4.27 24.49
N LEU A 16 3.17 3.23 24.80
CA LEU A 16 1.90 2.96 24.11
C LEU A 16 0.88 4.10 24.33
N TRP A 17 0.79 4.65 25.55
CA TRP A 17 -0.03 5.84 25.82
C TRP A 17 0.45 7.07 25.06
N TYR A 18 1.76 7.22 24.87
CA TYR A 18 2.31 8.29 24.03
C TYR A 18 1.98 8.08 22.54
N SER A 19 1.94 6.84 22.05
CA SER A 19 1.44 6.52 20.69
C SER A 19 -0.03 6.94 20.52
N ALA A 20 -0.91 6.56 21.45
CA ALA A 20 -2.32 6.95 21.40
C ALA A 20 -2.51 8.48 21.49
N SER A 21 -1.63 9.17 22.22
CA SER A 21 -1.60 10.63 22.28
C SER A 21 -1.19 11.24 20.93
N ALA A 22 -0.21 10.66 20.25
CA ALA A 22 0.20 11.07 18.91
C ALA A 22 -0.92 10.87 17.88
N GLU A 23 -1.65 9.76 17.93
CA GLU A 23 -2.83 9.50 17.09
C GLU A 23 -3.95 10.53 17.35
N SER A 24 -4.24 10.82 18.62
CA SER A 24 -5.24 11.84 18.99
C SER A 24 -4.88 13.22 18.44
N LEU A 25 -3.59 13.57 18.47
CA LEU A 25 -3.09 14.81 17.89
C LEU A 25 -3.18 14.81 16.36
N ALA A 26 -2.86 13.69 15.71
CA ALA A 26 -3.01 13.53 14.26
C ALA A 26 -4.46 13.73 13.83
N LEU A 27 -5.43 13.10 14.50
CA LEU A 27 -6.86 13.26 14.24
C LEU A 27 -7.32 14.72 14.42
N SER A 28 -6.81 15.40 15.45
CA SER A 28 -7.10 16.81 15.70
C SER A 28 -6.54 17.72 14.59
N ALA A 29 -5.30 17.47 14.17
CA ALA A 29 -4.64 18.21 13.10
C ALA A 29 -5.34 18.02 11.74
N LEU A 30 -5.74 16.79 11.41
CA LEU A 30 -6.51 16.49 10.20
C LEU A 30 -7.87 17.18 10.22
N SER A 31 -8.61 17.04 11.32
CA SER A 31 -9.94 17.67 11.48
C SER A 31 -9.88 19.19 11.34
N LEU A 32 -8.86 19.84 11.91
CA LEU A 32 -8.68 21.28 11.80
C LEU A 32 -8.25 21.70 10.38
N SER A 33 -7.28 20.98 9.79
CA SER A 33 -6.70 21.34 8.49
C SER A 33 -7.65 21.09 7.30
N LEU A 34 -8.55 20.11 7.41
CA LEU A 34 -9.44 19.70 6.32
C LEU A 34 -10.88 20.20 6.48
N LYS A 35 -11.22 20.90 7.57
CA LYS A 35 -12.61 21.28 7.94
C LYS A 35 -13.41 21.92 6.81
N ASN A 36 -12.79 22.80 6.02
CA ASN A 36 -13.43 23.52 4.92
C ASN A 36 -12.78 23.21 3.56
N GLU A 37 -11.97 22.17 3.49
CA GLU A 37 -11.24 21.77 2.30
C GLU A 37 -12.09 20.82 1.45
N LYS A 38 -12.05 21.01 0.13
CA LYS A 38 -12.75 20.12 -0.83
C LYS A 38 -11.84 19.09 -1.48
N ARG A 39 -10.53 19.21 -1.27
CA ARG A 39 -9.48 18.36 -1.86
C ARG A 39 -8.39 18.13 -0.83
N VAL A 40 -7.57 17.13 -1.04
CA VAL A 40 -6.40 16.81 -0.19
C VAL A 40 -5.14 17.03 -1.02
N HIS A 41 -4.20 17.84 -0.54
CA HIS A 41 -2.95 18.17 -1.24
C HIS A 41 -1.81 18.55 -0.26
N LEU A 42 -0.56 18.48 -0.72
CA LEU A 42 0.64 18.62 0.14
C LEU A 42 0.89 20.03 0.71
N THR A 43 0.22 21.07 0.21
CA THR A 43 0.35 22.43 0.77
C THR A 43 -0.55 22.68 1.98
N GLN A 44 -1.37 21.69 2.37
CA GLN A 44 -2.22 21.78 3.57
C GLN A 44 -1.40 21.54 4.86
N PRO A 45 -1.82 22.12 6.00
CA PRO A 45 -1.06 22.04 7.24
C PRO A 45 -0.74 20.63 7.76
N TRP A 46 -1.59 19.62 7.47
CA TRP A 46 -1.37 18.24 7.92
C TRP A 46 -0.11 17.63 7.31
N ALA A 47 0.26 18.01 6.09
CA ALA A 47 1.41 17.47 5.36
C ALA A 47 2.75 18.05 5.85
N SER A 48 2.72 19.12 6.65
CA SER A 48 3.91 19.72 7.26
C SER A 48 4.40 18.90 8.45
N GLY A 49 5.57 18.26 8.30
CA GLY A 49 6.22 17.46 9.34
C GLY A 49 7.64 17.02 8.96
N PRO A 50 8.34 16.28 9.84
CA PRO A 50 7.86 15.77 11.13
C PRO A 50 7.63 16.88 12.18
N ARG A 51 6.66 16.67 13.07
CA ARG A 51 6.43 17.51 14.26
C ARG A 51 6.94 16.79 15.50
N PHE A 52 7.64 17.50 16.38
CA PHE A 52 8.23 16.94 17.60
C PHE A 52 7.53 17.47 18.84
N PHE A 53 7.22 16.60 19.79
CA PHE A 53 6.66 16.99 21.09
C PHE A 53 7.49 16.37 22.22
N PRO A 54 8.03 17.21 23.13
CA PRO A 54 8.80 16.72 24.27
C PRO A 54 7.87 16.05 25.30
N LEU A 55 8.36 14.97 25.90
CA LEU A 55 7.67 14.23 26.95
C LEU A 55 8.63 14.01 28.13
N PRO A 56 8.12 13.72 29.35
CA PRO A 56 8.98 13.22 30.40
C PRO A 56 9.74 11.99 29.92
N GLN A 57 11.07 12.04 29.95
CA GLN A 57 11.96 10.92 29.60
C GLN A 57 11.92 10.49 28.12
N GLY A 58 11.42 11.33 27.21
CA GLY A 58 11.40 11.00 25.78
C GLY A 58 10.82 12.10 24.88
N GLN A 59 10.50 11.73 23.64
CA GLN A 59 9.85 12.60 22.68
C GLN A 59 8.98 11.77 21.73
N ILE A 60 7.95 12.37 21.15
CA ILE A 60 7.23 11.83 20.00
C ILE A 60 7.58 12.63 18.74
N ALA A 61 7.71 11.92 17.62
CA ALA A 61 7.85 12.51 16.29
C ALA A 61 6.68 12.03 15.43
N VAL A 62 5.91 12.97 14.86
CA VAL A 62 4.69 12.67 14.10
C VAL A 62 4.84 13.15 12.67
N THR A 63 4.61 12.26 11.71
CA THR A 63 4.53 12.57 10.28
C THR A 63 3.24 11.97 9.73
N LEU A 64 2.49 12.76 8.96
CA LEU A 64 1.30 12.29 8.26
C LEU A 64 1.59 12.14 6.78
N ARG A 65 1.00 11.10 6.18
CA ARG A 65 1.05 10.80 4.75
C ARG A 65 -0.37 10.47 4.29
N ASP A 66 -0.66 10.81 3.05
CA ASP A 66 -1.92 10.42 2.43
C ASP A 66 -1.86 8.93 2.07
N ALA A 67 -2.75 8.13 2.65
CA ALA A 67 -2.82 6.70 2.37
C ALA A 67 -3.33 6.41 0.95
N GLN A 68 -3.89 7.38 0.23
CA GLN A 68 -4.32 7.27 -1.16
C GLN A 68 -3.25 7.69 -2.18
N ALA A 69 -2.02 8.02 -1.75
CA ALA A 69 -0.89 8.33 -2.62
C ALA A 69 -0.15 7.05 -3.08
N CYS A 70 -0.89 6.03 -3.53
CA CYS A 70 -0.36 4.71 -3.92
C CYS A 70 -1.40 3.97 -4.78
N PHE A 71 -0.94 2.99 -5.55
CA PHE A 71 -1.84 2.05 -6.23
C PHE A 71 -2.46 1.09 -5.22
N ASN A 72 -3.76 1.16 -5.03
CA ASN A 72 -4.48 0.26 -4.12
C ASN A 72 -4.66 -1.13 -4.77
N LEU A 73 -3.99 -2.16 -4.23
CA LEU A 73 -4.10 -3.54 -4.71
C LEU A 73 -5.51 -4.11 -4.53
N ASN A 74 -6.25 -3.65 -3.51
CA ASN A 74 -7.62 -4.09 -3.29
C ASN A 74 -8.60 -3.61 -4.38
N ALA A 75 -8.16 -2.79 -5.34
CA ALA A 75 -8.89 -2.54 -6.57
C ALA A 75 -9.09 -3.82 -7.41
N LEU A 76 -8.27 -4.87 -7.20
CA LEU A 76 -8.41 -6.18 -7.84
C LEU A 76 -9.63 -6.96 -7.32
N ALA A 77 -10.13 -6.66 -6.12
CA ALA A 77 -11.36 -7.24 -5.58
C ALA A 77 -12.64 -6.64 -6.19
N GLN A 78 -12.53 -5.70 -7.13
CA GLN A 78 -13.71 -5.10 -7.76
C GLN A 78 -14.38 -6.11 -8.71
N PRO A 79 -15.69 -6.41 -8.53
CA PRO A 79 -16.40 -7.33 -9.42
C PRO A 79 -16.32 -6.87 -10.88
N THR A 80 -16.02 -7.82 -11.76
CA THR A 80 -15.71 -7.55 -13.17
C THR A 80 -16.11 -8.75 -14.03
N THR A 81 -16.51 -8.48 -15.27
CA THR A 81 -16.74 -9.51 -16.31
C THR A 81 -15.70 -9.44 -17.42
N ALA A 82 -14.79 -8.47 -17.36
CA ALA A 82 -13.68 -8.36 -18.30
C ALA A 82 -12.64 -9.44 -18.00
N SER A 83 -12.17 -10.13 -19.05
CA SER A 83 -11.10 -11.13 -18.93
C SER A 83 -9.80 -10.58 -18.37
N ARG A 84 -9.56 -9.27 -18.53
CA ARG A 84 -8.45 -8.56 -17.90
C ARG A 84 -8.89 -7.15 -17.46
N PRO A 85 -9.25 -6.95 -16.19
CA PRO A 85 -9.68 -5.67 -15.64
C PRO A 85 -8.59 -4.60 -15.76
N LEU A 86 -8.99 -3.33 -15.77
CA LEU A 86 -8.06 -2.20 -15.87
C LEU A 86 -7.00 -2.21 -14.76
N ALA A 87 -7.38 -2.55 -13.52
CA ALA A 87 -6.45 -2.63 -12.40
C ALA A 87 -5.34 -3.67 -12.63
N VAL A 88 -5.67 -4.83 -13.23
CA VAL A 88 -4.68 -5.84 -13.61
C VAL A 88 -3.73 -5.30 -14.69
N GLN A 89 -4.26 -4.62 -15.72
CA GLN A 89 -3.44 -4.03 -16.79
C GLN A 89 -2.45 -2.98 -16.24
N GLN A 90 -2.94 -2.08 -15.39
CA GLN A 90 -2.12 -1.05 -14.76
C GLN A 90 -1.08 -1.63 -13.81
N LEU A 91 -1.41 -2.70 -13.08
CA LEU A 91 -0.44 -3.38 -12.21
C LEU A 91 0.66 -4.09 -13.01
N ILE A 92 0.32 -4.72 -14.14
CA ILE A 92 1.32 -5.30 -15.06
C ILE A 92 2.25 -4.19 -15.59
N ALA A 93 1.69 -3.06 -16.02
CA ALA A 93 2.47 -1.92 -16.48
C ALA A 93 3.40 -1.39 -15.38
N LEU A 94 2.88 -1.20 -14.16
CA LEU A 94 3.63 -0.77 -12.99
C LEU A 94 4.82 -1.69 -12.69
N ILE A 95 4.58 -3.00 -12.59
CA ILE A 95 5.63 -3.97 -12.27
C ILE A 95 6.68 -4.02 -13.39
N SER A 96 6.26 -3.94 -14.66
CA SER A 96 7.17 -3.96 -15.81
C SER A 96 8.16 -2.78 -15.80
N ARG A 97 7.76 -1.61 -15.27
CA ARG A 97 8.63 -0.43 -15.13
C ARG A 97 9.67 -0.57 -14.00
N LEU A 98 9.59 -1.62 -13.18
CA LEU A 98 10.55 -1.91 -12.10
C LEU A 98 11.68 -2.85 -12.52
N ASP A 99 11.96 -2.93 -13.82
CA ASP A 99 12.94 -3.84 -14.45
C ASP A 99 12.56 -5.33 -14.25
N VAL A 100 11.27 -5.62 -14.42
CA VAL A 100 10.72 -6.98 -14.31
C VAL A 100 10.31 -7.47 -15.71
N PRO A 101 10.77 -8.65 -16.15
CA PRO A 101 10.35 -9.21 -17.43
C PRO A 101 8.83 -9.34 -17.55
N ALA A 102 8.28 -9.05 -18.72
CA ALA A 102 6.83 -9.00 -18.97
C ALA A 102 6.08 -10.25 -18.46
N TYR A 103 6.62 -11.45 -18.69
CA TYR A 103 6.04 -12.70 -18.18
C TYR A 103 5.92 -12.72 -16.66
N ARG A 104 6.95 -12.26 -15.95
CA ARG A 104 6.97 -12.23 -14.48
C ARG A 104 6.03 -11.16 -13.94
N ALA A 105 5.92 -10.02 -14.61
CA ALA A 105 4.96 -8.97 -14.26
C ALA A 105 3.51 -9.47 -14.39
N GLU A 106 3.19 -10.18 -15.48
CA GLU A 106 1.88 -10.81 -15.69
C GLU A 106 1.60 -11.89 -14.65
N LEU A 107 2.58 -12.78 -14.35
CA LEU A 107 2.45 -13.80 -13.32
C LEU A 107 2.06 -13.21 -11.97
N ILE A 108 2.73 -12.14 -11.54
CA ILE A 108 2.49 -11.53 -10.23
C ILE A 108 1.12 -10.84 -10.21
N ALA A 109 0.76 -10.10 -11.26
CA ALA A 109 -0.51 -9.38 -11.30
C ALA A 109 -1.71 -10.34 -11.36
N GLU A 110 -1.62 -11.41 -12.15
CA GLU A 110 -2.65 -12.44 -12.20
C GLU A 110 -2.72 -13.24 -10.89
N SER A 111 -1.57 -13.60 -10.29
CA SER A 111 -1.56 -14.26 -8.98
C SER A 111 -2.13 -13.38 -7.86
N LEU A 112 -1.93 -12.06 -7.90
CA LEU A 112 -2.56 -11.12 -6.97
C LEU A 112 -4.07 -11.04 -7.18
N TRP A 113 -4.54 -11.11 -8.43
CA TRP A 113 -5.95 -11.09 -8.72
C TRP A 113 -6.66 -12.33 -8.15
N GLU A 114 -6.17 -13.52 -8.46
CA GLU A 114 -6.68 -14.83 -7.96
C GLU A 114 -6.48 -15.03 -6.44
N PHE A 115 -5.66 -14.20 -5.79
CA PHE A 115 -5.48 -14.27 -4.34
C PHE A 115 -6.49 -13.40 -3.59
N ILE A 116 -7.07 -12.41 -4.29
CA ILE A 116 -7.86 -11.32 -3.72
C ILE A 116 -9.35 -11.43 -4.11
N ASP A 117 -9.65 -11.93 -5.31
CA ASP A 117 -11.03 -12.17 -5.74
C ASP A 117 -11.72 -13.23 -4.86
N GLU A 118 -13.05 -13.17 -4.78
CA GLU A 118 -13.80 -13.94 -3.79
C GLU A 118 -14.02 -15.41 -4.16
N ASP A 119 -13.79 -15.75 -5.43
CA ASP A 119 -14.07 -17.08 -5.94
C ASP A 119 -12.92 -18.05 -5.64
N ARG A 120 -12.96 -19.25 -6.22
CA ARG A 120 -11.94 -20.30 -6.03
C ARG A 120 -11.52 -20.90 -7.36
N SER A 121 -11.83 -20.21 -8.44
CA SER A 121 -11.76 -20.71 -9.80
C SER A 121 -10.77 -19.88 -10.59
N VAL A 122 -9.72 -20.55 -11.05
CA VAL A 122 -8.70 -19.89 -11.86
C VAL A 122 -9.31 -19.32 -13.14
N GLN A 123 -9.27 -18.00 -13.28
CA GLN A 123 -9.78 -17.25 -14.44
C GLN A 123 -8.68 -16.64 -15.31
N THR A 124 -7.44 -16.68 -14.82
CA THR A 124 -6.25 -16.16 -15.48
C THR A 124 -5.38 -17.24 -16.11
N ARG A 125 -4.38 -16.83 -16.91
CA ARG A 125 -3.50 -17.74 -17.63
C ARG A 125 -2.41 -18.31 -16.70
N LEU A 126 -1.84 -17.46 -15.86
CA LEU A 126 -0.68 -17.73 -15.02
C LEU A 126 -1.02 -17.85 -13.52
N GLY A 127 -2.09 -17.18 -13.08
CA GLY A 127 -2.52 -17.20 -11.70
C GLY A 127 -2.99 -18.58 -11.25
N ARG A 128 -2.98 -18.78 -9.93
CA ARG A 128 -3.38 -20.01 -9.26
C ARG A 128 -4.07 -19.67 -7.95
N GLU A 129 -5.00 -20.54 -7.63
CA GLU A 129 -5.81 -20.56 -6.41
C GLU A 129 -5.14 -21.42 -5.32
N ASP A 130 -5.93 -21.91 -4.36
CA ASP A 130 -5.56 -22.81 -3.27
C ASP A 130 -4.46 -23.85 -3.60
N SER A 131 -4.46 -24.44 -4.79
CA SER A 131 -3.46 -25.43 -5.21
C SER A 131 -2.01 -24.96 -5.12
N GLU A 132 -1.75 -23.68 -5.37
CA GLU A 132 -0.40 -23.08 -5.26
C GLU A 132 0.00 -22.90 -3.80
N TYR A 133 -0.92 -22.41 -2.97
CA TYR A 133 -0.64 -22.05 -1.58
C TYR A 133 -0.59 -23.28 -0.66
N LEU A 134 -1.36 -24.32 -0.96
CA LEU A 134 -1.30 -25.62 -0.28
C LEU A 134 -0.04 -26.43 -0.63
N ALA A 135 0.63 -26.11 -1.75
CA ALA A 135 1.88 -26.75 -2.14
C ALA A 135 3.13 -26.11 -1.49
N ARG A 136 2.96 -25.04 -0.72
CA ARG A 136 4.05 -24.36 0.00
C ARG A 136 4.59 -25.23 1.14
N SER A 137 5.80 -24.91 1.60
CA SER A 137 6.45 -25.61 2.73
C SER A 137 5.64 -25.51 4.03
N VAL A 138 5.00 -24.36 4.24
CA VAL A 138 3.96 -24.17 5.26
C VAL A 138 2.67 -23.87 4.49
N PRO A 139 1.75 -24.84 4.38
CA PRO A 139 0.57 -24.71 3.53
C PRO A 139 -0.47 -23.77 4.15
N PHE A 140 -1.15 -23.02 3.30
CA PHE A 140 -2.28 -22.15 3.63
C PHE A 140 -3.20 -22.01 2.41
N TYR A 141 -4.34 -21.37 2.57
CA TYR A 141 -5.30 -21.12 1.48
C TYR A 141 -5.08 -19.75 0.85
N ALA A 142 -5.55 -19.56 -0.38
CA ALA A 142 -5.66 -18.21 -0.93
C ALA A 142 -6.58 -17.35 -0.03
N ALA A 143 -6.33 -16.04 0.05
CA ALA A 143 -7.08 -15.19 0.99
C ALA A 143 -8.55 -15.06 0.58
N ASN A 144 -8.79 -14.91 -0.72
CA ASN A 144 -10.09 -14.79 -1.39
C ASN A 144 -10.94 -13.65 -0.83
N GLN A 145 -10.25 -12.55 -0.53
CA GLN A 145 -10.80 -11.33 0.03
C GLN A 145 -9.78 -10.19 -0.15
N PRO A 146 -10.19 -8.92 0.01
CA PRO A 146 -9.25 -7.80 0.06
C PRO A 146 -8.13 -8.02 1.08
N LEU A 147 -6.91 -7.67 0.69
CA LEU A 147 -5.74 -7.69 1.57
C LEU A 147 -5.98 -6.78 2.78
N ALA A 148 -5.67 -7.27 3.98
CA ALA A 148 -5.72 -6.51 5.21
C ALA A 148 -4.45 -5.68 5.43
N ASP A 149 -3.31 -6.18 4.97
CA ASP A 149 -2.03 -5.46 4.99
C ASP A 149 -1.24 -5.67 3.70
N ILE A 150 -0.43 -4.67 3.34
CA ILE A 150 0.37 -4.73 2.11
C ILE A 150 1.41 -5.85 2.13
N SER A 151 1.82 -6.34 3.31
CA SER A 151 2.74 -7.47 3.44
C SER A 151 2.19 -8.77 2.90
N GLU A 152 0.87 -8.92 2.78
CA GLU A 152 0.25 -10.13 2.22
C GLU A 152 0.61 -10.33 0.74
N MET A 153 0.93 -9.28 -0.02
CA MET A 153 1.43 -9.44 -1.39
C MET A 153 2.73 -10.24 -1.48
N ARG A 154 3.43 -10.45 -0.35
CA ARG A 154 4.71 -11.16 -0.32
C ARG A 154 4.59 -12.63 -0.70
N VAL A 155 3.42 -13.25 -0.55
CA VAL A 155 3.24 -14.71 -0.70
C VAL A 155 2.79 -15.17 -2.09
N VAL A 156 2.46 -14.22 -2.97
CA VAL A 156 1.97 -14.46 -4.33
C VAL A 156 3.06 -15.00 -5.25
N GLN A 157 2.66 -15.64 -6.35
CA GLN A 157 3.58 -16.25 -7.31
C GLN A 157 4.51 -15.21 -7.91
N GLY A 158 5.79 -15.57 -8.08
CA GLY A 158 6.77 -14.71 -8.72
C GLY A 158 7.30 -13.54 -7.87
N MET A 159 6.80 -13.35 -6.63
CA MET A 159 7.29 -12.32 -5.71
C MET A 159 8.57 -12.76 -4.98
N ASP A 160 9.59 -11.91 -5.00
CA ASP A 160 10.79 -12.05 -4.17
C ASP A 160 10.97 -10.83 -3.24
N ASP A 161 11.95 -10.88 -2.35
CA ASP A 161 12.20 -9.76 -1.42
C ASP A 161 12.62 -8.48 -2.17
N GLY A 162 13.49 -8.58 -3.17
CA GLY A 162 13.97 -7.41 -3.92
C GLY A 162 12.85 -6.65 -4.63
N LEU A 163 11.96 -7.37 -5.31
CA LEU A 163 10.79 -6.79 -5.96
C LEU A 163 9.76 -6.30 -4.93
N TYR A 164 9.54 -7.03 -3.84
CA TYR A 164 8.66 -6.58 -2.76
C TYR A 164 9.10 -5.23 -2.20
N GLN A 165 10.40 -5.03 -1.91
CA GLN A 165 10.90 -3.74 -1.42
C GLN A 165 10.77 -2.62 -2.46
N LYS A 166 10.97 -2.92 -3.76
CA LYS A 166 10.78 -1.94 -4.84
C LYS A 166 9.30 -1.54 -5.02
N LEU A 167 8.38 -2.50 -4.87
CA LEU A 167 6.96 -2.29 -5.11
C LEU A 167 6.27 -1.63 -3.90
N LYS A 168 6.67 -1.99 -2.67
CA LYS A 168 6.11 -1.51 -1.40
C LYS A 168 5.85 0.02 -1.31
N PRO A 169 6.75 0.93 -1.76
CA PRO A 169 6.48 2.37 -1.71
C PRO A 169 5.45 2.86 -2.75
N LEU A 170 5.06 2.02 -3.71
CA LEU A 170 4.16 2.37 -4.82
C LEU A 170 2.75 1.81 -4.63
N VAL A 171 2.58 0.78 -3.79
CA VAL A 171 1.30 0.07 -3.63
C VAL A 171 0.80 0.09 -2.18
N CYS A 172 -0.49 -0.16 -2.00
CA CYS A 172 -1.15 -0.22 -0.69
C CYS A 172 -2.33 -1.18 -0.68
N ALA A 173 -2.79 -1.53 0.51
CA ALA A 173 -3.98 -2.35 0.76
C ALA A 173 -4.99 -1.52 1.57
N LEU A 174 -5.79 -0.71 0.89
CA LEU A 174 -6.81 0.12 1.54
C LEU A 174 -8.13 -0.65 1.67
N PRO A 175 -8.96 -0.38 2.70
CA PRO A 175 -10.25 -1.04 2.90
C PRO A 175 -11.32 -0.50 1.94
N MET A 176 -11.01 -0.46 0.64
CA MET A 176 -11.89 -0.08 -0.45
C MET A 176 -11.47 -0.82 -1.72
N THR A 177 -12.44 -1.15 -2.57
CA THR A 177 -12.19 -1.81 -3.86
C THR A 177 -12.10 -0.84 -5.03
N ARG A 178 -12.13 0.46 -4.76
CA ARG A 178 -11.99 1.50 -5.78
C ARG A 178 -10.52 1.91 -5.89
N GLN A 179 -10.07 2.13 -7.12
CA GLN A 179 -8.81 2.83 -7.36
C GLN A 179 -9.06 4.34 -7.29
N GLN A 180 -8.53 5.00 -6.28
CA GLN A 180 -8.66 6.44 -6.07
C GLN A 180 -7.32 7.04 -5.67
N ILE A 181 -6.39 7.06 -6.61
CA ILE A 181 -5.05 7.59 -6.39
C ILE A 181 -5.15 9.12 -6.31
N ASN A 182 -4.74 9.69 -5.18
CA ASN A 182 -4.71 11.14 -5.04
C ASN A 182 -3.45 11.72 -5.68
N ILE A 183 -3.59 12.21 -6.91
CA ILE A 183 -2.47 12.81 -7.66
C ILE A 183 -1.85 14.03 -6.97
N ASN A 184 -2.57 14.73 -6.10
CA ASN A 184 -2.06 15.94 -5.44
C ASN A 184 -1.13 15.64 -4.25
N THR A 185 -0.93 14.37 -3.92
CA THR A 185 -0.12 13.90 -2.79
C THR A 185 0.90 12.84 -3.18
N LEU A 186 1.02 12.51 -4.47
CA LEU A 186 2.10 11.70 -4.98
C LEU A 186 3.44 12.40 -4.78
N ASP A 187 4.44 11.65 -4.29
CA ASP A 187 5.81 12.10 -4.25
C ASP A 187 6.47 11.92 -5.64
N VAL A 188 7.47 12.74 -5.96
CA VAL A 188 8.21 12.66 -7.23
C VAL A 188 8.81 11.27 -7.44
N THR A 189 9.23 10.60 -6.36
CA THR A 189 9.75 9.23 -6.41
C THR A 189 8.71 8.18 -6.82
N GLN A 190 7.42 8.54 -6.80
CA GLN A 190 6.30 7.68 -7.19
C GLN A 190 5.82 7.96 -8.63
N SER A 191 6.54 8.75 -9.43
CA SER A 191 6.14 9.13 -10.80
C SER A 191 5.84 7.92 -11.71
N VAL A 192 6.50 6.78 -11.46
CA VAL A 192 6.25 5.50 -12.15
C VAL A 192 4.79 5.05 -12.05
N LEU A 193 4.06 5.45 -10.99
CA LEU A 193 2.61 5.22 -10.92
C LEU A 193 1.88 5.92 -12.05
N LEU A 194 2.21 7.19 -12.34
CA LEU A 194 1.59 7.92 -13.42
C LEU A 194 1.92 7.29 -14.78
N GLU A 195 3.16 6.86 -14.99
CA GLU A 195 3.53 6.12 -16.20
C GLU A 195 2.67 4.87 -16.42
N ALA A 196 2.46 4.08 -15.36
CA ALA A 196 1.68 2.85 -15.42
C ALA A 196 0.17 3.10 -15.62
N LEU A 197 -0.38 4.13 -14.99
CA LEU A 197 -1.81 4.48 -15.11
C LEU A 197 -2.19 5.01 -16.49
N PHE A 198 -1.24 5.69 -17.15
CA PHE A 198 -1.43 6.33 -18.45
C PHE A 198 -0.66 5.62 -19.57
N ASP A 199 -0.23 4.38 -19.37
CA ASP A 199 0.47 3.60 -20.40
C ASP A 199 -0.40 3.42 -21.67
N PRO A 200 0.16 3.51 -22.89
CA PRO A 200 1.54 3.86 -23.25
C PRO A 200 1.74 5.37 -23.52
N TRP A 201 0.80 6.22 -23.09
CA TRP A 201 0.68 7.62 -23.52
C TRP A 201 1.54 8.61 -22.75
N LEU A 202 2.07 8.22 -21.59
CA LEU A 202 2.88 9.08 -20.73
C LEU A 202 4.32 8.55 -20.61
N SER A 203 5.29 9.34 -21.07
CA SER A 203 6.71 9.04 -20.89
C SER A 203 7.19 9.33 -19.45
N PRO A 204 8.31 8.74 -19.00
CA PRO A 204 8.87 9.01 -17.67
C PRO A 204 9.11 10.51 -17.41
N VAL A 205 9.62 11.23 -18.41
CA VAL A 205 9.91 12.67 -18.31
C VAL A 205 8.61 13.47 -18.14
N GLN A 206 7.55 13.10 -18.86
CA GLN A 206 6.25 13.74 -18.72
C GLN A 206 5.62 13.45 -17.35
N ALA A 207 5.71 12.20 -16.87
CA ALA A 207 5.21 11.81 -15.56
C ALA A 207 5.85 12.61 -14.43
N LEU A 208 7.19 12.78 -14.47
CA LEU A 208 7.91 13.61 -13.52
C LEU A 208 7.49 15.09 -13.58
N SER A 209 7.19 15.61 -14.77
CA SER A 209 6.77 17.02 -14.93
C SER A 209 5.36 17.33 -14.43
N LEU A 210 4.55 16.30 -14.14
CA LEU A 210 3.17 16.45 -13.65
C LEU A 210 3.07 16.52 -12.12
N ILE A 211 4.15 16.21 -11.38
CA ILE A 211 4.23 16.24 -9.91
C ILE A 211 5.04 17.47 -9.49
#